data_AF-A0A519FPB0-F1
#
_entry.id   AF-A0A519FPB0-F1
#
_cell.length_a   1.000
_cell.length_b   1.000
_cell.length_c   1.000
_cell.angle_alpha   90.00
_cell.angle_beta   90.00
_cell.angle_gamma   90.00
#
_symmetry.space_group_name_H-M   'P 1'
#
loop_
_entity.id
_entity.type
_entity.pdbx_description
1 polymer ?
#
loop_
_entity_poly.entity_id
_entity_poly.type
_entity_poly.pdbx_seq_one_letter_code
_entity_poly.pdbx_strand_id
1 'polypeptide(L)'
;MKPHYIRNLFALGLLAAGVTAVGAQPSTAQQRYQQQVARCNDGTLPAPAREACIRAAGNILDNATGGPPNEAAVPSQDGRATVVAPQGTVPSSGGAGTVPSRDGRALIVPSAETVPAPAPAR
;
A
#
# COMPACT_ATOMS: atom_id res chain seq x y z
N MET A 1 61.92 26.46 15.94
CA MET A 1 61.17 26.77 17.18
C MET A 1 59.74 26.27 16.99
N LYS A 2 59.23 25.52 17.98
CA LYS A 2 57.89 24.91 18.12
C LYS A 2 56.83 26.00 18.42
N PRO A 3 55.49 25.77 18.27
CA PRO A 3 54.83 24.55 18.71
C PRO A 3 53.70 23.95 17.84
N HIS A 4 53.44 22.71 18.20
CA HIS A 4 52.34 21.83 17.83
C HIS A 4 51.01 22.34 18.40
N TYR A 5 49.91 22.12 17.68
CA TYR A 5 48.58 21.99 18.30
C TYR A 5 47.87 20.74 17.79
N ILE A 6 47.98 19.69 18.60
CA ILE A 6 47.09 18.55 18.67
C ILE A 6 45.88 18.99 19.52
N ARG A 7 44.66 18.88 18.98
CA ARG A 7 43.34 18.81 19.66
C ARG A 7 42.28 19.07 18.57
N ASN A 8 41.27 18.26 18.30
CA ASN A 8 40.51 17.38 19.17
C ASN A 8 39.89 16.24 18.35
N LEU A 9 39.89 15.06 18.95
CA LEU A 9 38.95 14.00 18.65
C LEU A 9 37.51 14.54 18.61
N PHE A 10 36.81 14.33 17.51
CA PHE A 10 35.36 14.19 17.51
C PHE A 10 35.03 12.80 16.95
N ALA A 11 35.14 11.80 17.83
CA ALA A 11 34.53 10.50 17.65
C ALA A 11 33.28 10.46 18.55
N LEU A 12 32.12 10.75 17.97
CA LEU A 12 30.78 10.45 18.48
C LEU A 12 29.93 10.39 17.20
N GLY A 13 29.56 9.22 16.68
CA GLY A 13 28.64 8.31 17.36
C GLY A 13 27.25 8.51 16.75
N LEU A 14 27.05 7.99 15.54
CA LEU A 14 25.71 7.79 14.97
C LEU A 14 25.79 6.62 13.99
N LEU A 15 25.76 5.41 14.56
CA LEU A 15 25.30 4.22 13.86
C LEU A 15 23.81 4.44 13.57
N ALA A 16 23.50 5.11 12.47
CA ALA A 16 22.19 5.02 11.87
C ALA A 16 22.04 3.59 11.37
N ALA A 17 21.29 2.77 12.13
CA ALA A 17 20.76 1.53 11.63
C ALA A 17 19.96 1.86 10.37
N GLY A 18 20.56 1.58 9.21
CA GLY A 18 19.90 1.70 7.93
C GLY A 18 18.75 0.72 7.90
N VAL A 19 17.53 1.19 8.17
CA VAL A 19 16.32 0.53 7.71
C VAL A 19 16.43 0.55 6.19
N THR A 20 16.90 -0.53 5.59
CA THR A 20 16.74 -0.74 4.16
C THR A 20 15.24 -0.95 3.93
N ALA A 21 14.51 0.15 3.72
CA ALA A 21 13.31 0.07 2.92
C ALA A 21 13.75 -0.57 1.61
N VAL A 22 13.44 -1.85 1.41
CA VAL A 22 13.57 -2.49 0.10
C VAL A 22 12.55 -1.78 -0.77
N GLY A 23 12.95 -0.64 -1.33
CA GLY A 23 12.18 0.05 -2.35
C GLY A 23 12.11 -0.91 -3.52
N ALA A 24 10.95 -1.53 -3.71
CA ALA A 24 10.67 -2.33 -4.89
C ALA A 24 11.03 -1.48 -6.11
N GLN A 25 12.06 -1.88 -6.85
CA GLN A 25 12.45 -1.15 -8.05
C GLN A 25 11.27 -1.18 -9.02
N PRO A 26 10.91 -0.04 -9.63
CA PRO A 26 9.79 -0.02 -10.56
C PRO A 26 10.09 -1.00 -11.69
N SER A 27 9.17 -1.91 -11.95
CA SER A 27 9.36 -2.88 -13.02
C SER A 27 9.49 -2.14 -14.36
N THR A 28 10.11 -2.80 -15.34
CA THR A 28 10.34 -2.20 -16.67
C THR A 28 9.04 -1.73 -17.33
N ALA A 29 7.90 -2.38 -17.07
CA ALA A 29 6.59 -1.95 -17.54
C ALA A 29 6.17 -0.62 -16.89
N GLN A 30 6.34 -0.46 -15.57
CA GLN A 30 6.04 0.78 -14.84
C GLN A 30 6.94 1.93 -15.31
N GLN A 31 8.21 1.67 -15.59
CA GLN A 31 9.12 2.70 -16.11
C GLN A 31 8.67 3.22 -17.48
N ARG A 32 8.25 2.34 -18.40
CA ARG A 32 7.70 2.73 -19.71
C ARG A 32 6.43 3.56 -19.56
N TYR A 33 5.53 3.14 -18.66
CA TYR A 33 4.32 3.90 -18.34
C TYR A 33 4.65 5.32 -17.87
N GLN A 34 5.58 5.48 -16.93
CA GLN A 34 5.99 6.80 -16.44
C GLN A 34 6.54 7.70 -17.55
N GLN A 35 7.37 7.16 -18.45
CA GLN A 35 7.88 7.90 -19.61
C GLN A 35 6.74 8.33 -20.54
N GLN A 36 5.73 7.48 -20.73
CA GLN A 36 4.62 7.75 -21.62
C GLN A 36 3.67 8.80 -21.04
N VAL A 37 3.39 8.75 -19.74
CA VAL A 37 2.65 9.79 -19.02
C VAL A 37 3.37 11.13 -19.08
N ALA A 38 4.70 11.15 -18.94
CA ALA A 38 5.48 12.38 -19.09
C ALA A 38 5.31 13.01 -20.48
N ARG A 39 5.28 12.18 -21.54
CA ARG A 39 4.97 12.66 -22.91
C ARG A 39 3.54 13.16 -23.04
N CYS A 40 2.55 12.47 -22.47
CA CYS A 40 1.17 12.95 -22.49
C CYS A 40 1.02 14.32 -21.80
N ASN A 41 1.81 14.57 -20.75
CA ASN A 41 1.75 15.77 -19.92
C ASN A 41 2.70 16.90 -20.36
N ASP A 42 3.28 16.84 -21.56
CA ASP A 42 4.25 17.83 -22.05
C ASP A 42 3.63 19.22 -22.36
N GLY A 43 2.31 19.35 -22.27
CA GLY A 43 1.56 20.59 -22.49
C GLY A 43 1.19 20.85 -23.95
N THR A 44 1.52 19.95 -24.88
CA THR A 44 1.19 20.09 -26.30
C THR A 44 -0.25 19.65 -26.64
N LEU A 45 -0.82 18.78 -25.81
CA LEU A 45 -2.16 18.23 -26.01
C LEU A 45 -3.24 19.03 -25.28
N PRO A 46 -4.40 19.29 -25.92
CA PRO A 46 -5.57 19.81 -25.21
C PRO A 46 -6.07 18.76 -24.20
N ALA A 47 -6.73 19.21 -23.12
CA ALA A 47 -7.09 18.34 -22.00
C ALA A 47 -7.79 17.03 -22.42
N PRO A 48 -8.81 17.00 -23.30
CA PRO A 48 -9.43 15.74 -23.70
C PRO A 48 -8.46 14.75 -24.37
N ALA A 49 -7.54 15.25 -25.21
CA ALA A 49 -6.56 14.41 -25.91
C ALA A 49 -5.48 13.88 -24.94
N ARG A 50 -5.09 14.69 -23.96
CA ARG A 50 -4.18 14.29 -22.89
C ARG A 50 -4.77 13.17 -22.03
N GLU A 51 -6.02 13.31 -21.57
CA GLU A 51 -6.67 12.27 -20.77
C GLU A 51 -6.82 10.96 -21.56
N ALA A 52 -7.08 11.04 -22.87
CA ALA A 52 -7.09 9.87 -23.75
C ALA A 52 -5.70 9.21 -23.86
N CYS A 53 -4.64 10.00 -23.98
CA CYS A 53 -3.24 9.52 -24.00
C CYS A 53 -2.88 8.79 -22.70
N ILE A 54 -3.21 9.38 -21.54
CA ILE A 54 -2.94 8.78 -20.22
C ILE A 54 -3.71 7.46 -20.07
N ARG A 55 -4.98 7.42 -20.49
CA ARG A 55 -5.79 6.20 -20.45
C ARG A 55 -5.20 5.10 -21.34
N ALA A 56 -4.74 5.45 -22.54
CA ALA A 56 -4.08 4.50 -23.44
C ALA A 56 -2.77 3.95 -22.84
N ALA A 57 -1.97 4.81 -22.20
CA ALA A 57 -0.76 4.37 -21.48
C ALA A 57 -1.09 3.41 -20.32
N GLY A 58 -2.17 3.70 -19.57
CA GLY A 58 -2.69 2.81 -18.52
C GLY A 58 -3.08 1.43 -19.06
N ASN A 59 -3.84 1.39 -20.15
CA ASN A 59 -4.22 0.14 -20.79
C ASN A 59 -2.99 -0.69 -21.23
N ILE A 60 -1.93 -0.04 -21.74
CA ILE A 60 -0.68 -0.74 -22.10
C ILE A 60 -0.02 -1.34 -20.86
N LEU A 61 0.03 -0.60 -19.75
CA LEU A 61 0.57 -1.10 -18.49
C LEU A 61 -0.24 -2.30 -17.98
N ASP A 62 -1.57 -2.17 -17.96
CA ASP A 62 -2.46 -3.24 -17.49
C ASP A 62 -2.23 -4.51 -18.30
N ASN A 63 -2.20 -4.41 -19.64
CA ASN A 63 -1.90 -5.56 -20.51
C ASN A 63 -0.52 -6.18 -20.21
N ALA A 64 0.48 -5.36 -19.91
CA ALA A 64 1.82 -5.84 -19.55
C ALA A 64 1.87 -6.52 -18.17
N THR A 65 0.93 -6.22 -17.27
CA THR A 65 0.85 -6.80 -15.92
C THR A 65 -0.19 -7.91 -15.77
N GLY A 66 -0.82 -8.34 -16.86
CA GLY A 66 -1.82 -9.43 -16.84
C GLY A 66 -3.29 -8.97 -16.79
N GLY A 67 -3.53 -7.68 -17.04
CA GLY A 67 -4.84 -7.04 -17.04
C GLY A 67 -5.29 -6.56 -15.66
N PRO A 68 -6.45 -5.88 -15.58
CA PRO A 68 -7.10 -5.66 -14.30
C PRO A 68 -7.38 -7.00 -13.60
N PRO A 69 -7.35 -7.06 -12.26
CA PRO A 69 -7.67 -8.28 -11.53
C PRO A 69 -9.08 -8.73 -11.92
N ASN A 70 -9.25 -10.01 -12.25
CA ASN A 70 -10.59 -10.54 -12.49
C ASN A 70 -11.40 -10.44 -11.19
N GLU A 71 -12.55 -9.80 -11.24
CA GLU A 71 -13.44 -9.69 -10.09
C GLU A 71 -14.24 -10.98 -9.89
N ALA A 72 -14.53 -11.32 -8.63
CA ALA A 72 -15.38 -12.41 -8.22
C ALA A 72 -16.28 -12.00 -7.07
N ALA A 73 -17.48 -12.59 -7.05
CA ALA A 73 -18.38 -12.53 -5.91
C ALA A 73 -17.84 -13.45 -4.81
N VAL A 74 -17.42 -12.86 -3.69
CA VAL A 74 -16.92 -13.57 -2.51
C VAL A 74 -17.94 -13.41 -1.38
N PRO A 75 -18.45 -14.49 -0.79
CA PRO A 75 -19.33 -14.37 0.37
C PRO A 75 -18.54 -13.80 1.57
N SER A 76 -19.18 -12.91 2.33
CA SER A 76 -18.68 -12.47 3.63
C SER A 76 -18.56 -13.67 4.56
N GLN A 77 -17.63 -13.62 5.52
CA GLN A 77 -17.41 -14.72 6.46
C GLN A 77 -18.65 -15.06 7.28
N ASP A 78 -19.47 -14.05 7.61
CA ASP A 78 -20.75 -14.22 8.31
C ASP A 78 -21.91 -14.67 7.40
N GLY A 79 -21.68 -14.81 6.10
CA GLY A 79 -22.66 -15.25 5.11
C GLY A 79 -23.77 -14.23 4.80
N ARG A 80 -23.70 -13.01 5.35
CA ARG A 80 -24.77 -12.01 5.24
C ARG A 80 -24.63 -11.06 4.06
N ALA A 81 -23.48 -11.03 3.42
CA ALA A 81 -23.19 -10.18 2.28
C ALA A 81 -22.38 -10.92 1.22
N THR A 82 -22.48 -10.45 -0.02
CA THR A 82 -21.60 -10.83 -1.12
C THR A 82 -20.77 -9.61 -1.48
N VAL A 83 -19.45 -9.75 -1.38
CA VAL A 83 -18.49 -8.70 -1.69
C VAL A 83 -17.93 -8.96 -3.08
N VAL A 84 -17.87 -7.94 -3.94
CA VAL A 84 -17.14 -8.01 -5.21
C VAL A 84 -15.68 -7.68 -4.93
N ALA A 85 -14.79 -8.63 -5.18
CA ALA A 85 -13.36 -8.49 -4.90
C ALA A 85 -12.52 -9.24 -5.96
N PRO A 86 -11.21 -8.94 -6.12
CA PRO A 86 -10.33 -9.70 -6.99
C PRO A 86 -10.38 -11.21 -6.70
N GLN A 87 -10.27 -12.04 -7.74
CA GLN A 87 -10.18 -13.49 -7.60
C GLN A 87 -9.03 -13.89 -6.66
N GLY A 88 -9.30 -14.82 -5.75
CA GLY A 88 -8.35 -15.22 -4.70
C GLY A 88 -8.34 -14.30 -3.48
N THR A 89 -9.17 -13.25 -3.44
CA THR A 89 -9.34 -12.44 -2.22
C THR A 89 -9.95 -13.28 -1.11
N VAL A 90 -9.29 -13.28 0.06
CA VAL A 90 -9.81 -13.92 1.27
C VAL A 90 -10.98 -13.10 1.80
N PRO A 91 -12.12 -13.72 2.17
CA PRO A 91 -13.23 -13.00 2.78
C PRO A 91 -12.78 -12.15 3.96
N SER A 92 -13.16 -10.87 3.96
CA SER A 92 -12.92 -9.99 5.10
C SER A 92 -13.70 -10.51 6.31
N SER A 93 -13.10 -10.44 7.50
CA SER A 93 -13.74 -10.76 8.79
C SER A 93 -14.77 -9.71 9.24
N GLY A 94 -15.38 -8.99 8.30
CA GLY A 94 -16.25 -7.82 8.51
C GLY A 94 -17.60 -8.11 9.18
N GLY A 95 -17.84 -9.33 9.65
CA GLY A 95 -18.94 -9.63 10.56
C GLY A 95 -18.59 -9.15 11.96
N ALA A 96 -18.74 -7.86 12.25
CA ALA A 96 -18.59 -7.36 13.61
C ALA A 96 -19.71 -7.98 14.48
N GLY A 97 -19.37 -9.01 15.24
CA GLY A 97 -20.29 -9.66 16.17
C GLY A 97 -20.77 -8.66 17.21
N THR A 98 -22.07 -8.66 17.52
CA THR A 98 -22.61 -7.79 18.56
C THR A 98 -22.47 -8.43 19.93
N VAL A 99 -22.14 -7.62 20.94
CA VAL A 99 -22.10 -8.05 22.35
C VAL A 99 -23.18 -7.30 23.11
N PRO A 100 -23.98 -7.94 23.97
CA PRO A 100 -24.95 -7.21 24.79
C PRO A 100 -24.24 -6.20 25.71
N SER A 101 -24.83 -5.02 25.84
CA SER A 101 -24.44 -4.02 26.83
C SER A 101 -24.55 -4.59 28.23
N ARG A 102 -23.75 -4.09 29.17
CA ARG A 102 -23.69 -4.57 30.55
C ARG A 102 -25.05 -4.56 31.25
N ASP A 103 -25.90 -3.61 30.89
CA ASP A 103 -27.27 -3.43 31.39
C ASP A 103 -28.33 -4.16 30.54
N GLY A 104 -27.93 -4.83 29.46
CA GLY A 104 -28.79 -5.62 28.57
C GLY A 104 -29.69 -4.80 27.64
N ARG A 105 -29.58 -3.46 27.62
CA ARG A 105 -30.51 -2.59 26.89
C ARG A 105 -30.10 -2.29 25.45
N ALA A 106 -28.87 -2.61 25.08
CA ALA A 106 -28.30 -2.33 23.78
C ALA A 106 -27.40 -3.47 23.32
N LEU A 107 -27.16 -3.52 22.00
CA LEU A 107 -26.13 -4.34 21.38
C LEU A 107 -24.96 -3.42 21.00
N ILE A 108 -23.77 -3.75 21.47
CA ILE A 108 -22.53 -3.03 21.21
C ILE A 108 -21.84 -3.71 20.03
N VAL A 109 -21.49 -2.95 19.00
CA VAL A 109 -20.60 -3.40 17.93
C VAL A 109 -19.17 -3.04 18.35
N PRO A 110 -18.31 -4.00 18.71
CA PRO A 110 -16.93 -3.71 19.09
C PRO A 110 -16.15 -3.22 17.86
N SER A 111 -15.31 -2.20 18.04
CA SER A 111 -14.39 -1.73 17.01
C SER A 111 -13.41 -2.85 16.64
N ALA A 112 -13.12 -3.02 15.35
CA ALA A 112 -12.29 -4.10 14.80
C ALA A 112 -10.78 -4.03 15.15
N GLU A 113 -10.41 -3.26 16.15
CA GLU A 113 -9.03 -2.99 16.54
C GLU A 113 -8.63 -3.82 17.76
N THR A 114 -8.02 -4.98 17.50
CA THR A 114 -6.79 -5.49 18.14
C THR A 114 -6.51 -6.86 17.55
N VAL A 115 -5.56 -6.92 16.61
CA VAL A 115 -4.80 -8.17 16.39
C VAL A 115 -3.77 -8.21 17.51
N PRO A 116 -3.90 -9.06 18.55
CA PRO A 116 -2.82 -9.21 19.52
C PRO A 116 -1.63 -9.86 18.80
N ALA A 117 -0.47 -9.18 18.85
CA ALA A 117 0.79 -9.79 18.43
C ALA A 117 1.02 -11.10 19.21
N PRO A 118 1.53 -12.16 18.58
CA PRO A 118 1.86 -13.39 19.31
C PRO A 118 2.90 -13.08 20.39
N ALA A 119 2.60 -13.49 21.63
CA ALA A 119 3.53 -13.35 22.75
C ALA A 119 4.85 -14.10 22.45
N PRO A 120 6.02 -13.55 22.83
CA PRO A 120 7.27 -14.29 22.71
C PRO A 120 7.22 -15.51 23.65
N ALA A 121 7.51 -16.69 23.09
CA ALA A 121 7.73 -17.90 23.87
C ALA A 121 8.88 -17.68 24.85
N ARG A 122 8.67 -18.07 26.12
CA ARG A 122 9.69 -18.08 27.17
C ARG A 122 10.71 -19.18 26.93
#